data_AF-A0A7L4NR03-F1
#
_entry.id   AF-A0A7L4NR03-F1
#
_cell.length_a   1.000
_cell.length_b   1.000
_cell.length_c   1.000
_cell.angle_alpha   90.00
_cell.angle_beta   90.00
_cell.angle_gamma   90.00
#
_symmetry.space_group_name_H-M   'P 1'
#
loop_
_entity.id
_entity.type
_entity.pdbx_description
1 polymer ?
#
loop_
_entity_poly.entity_id
_entity_poly.type
_entity_poly.pdbx_seq_one_letter_code
_entity_poly.pdbx_strand_id
1 'polypeptide(L)'
;FTEMPTDRFVESSFWNFDALFQPQQHPARDQHDTFFLLGGYWENWEGGFVRVRPHPDTPSPPCAPPDPAETPQLPPGYAAKVKKIHSQGGYGSQGYRSEWKLEEAKRNLLRTHTTASSARLLHSLAQQ
;
A
#
# COMPACT_ATOMS: atom_id res chain seq x y z
N PHE A 1 -4.69 11.87 25.74
CA PHE A 1 -4.10 11.33 24.49
C PHE A 1 -3.11 10.25 24.88
N THR A 2 -3.09 9.14 24.14
CA THR A 2 -2.10 8.08 24.28
C THR A 2 -1.30 8.04 22.97
N GLU A 3 0.01 7.87 23.06
CA GLU A 3 0.87 7.73 21.89
C GLU A 3 0.46 6.49 21.08
N MET A 4 0.41 6.63 19.76
CA MET A 4 0.06 5.54 18.84
C MET A 4 1.33 4.92 18.25
N PRO A 5 1.39 3.60 18.03
CA PRO A 5 2.53 2.97 17.36
C PRO A 5 2.65 3.48 15.91
N THR A 6 3.85 3.91 15.53
CA THR A 6 4.16 4.47 14.20
C THR A 6 5.45 3.90 13.59
N ASP A 7 5.91 2.75 14.11
CA ASP A 7 7.12 1.99 13.78
C ASP A 7 7.15 1.39 12.36
N ARG A 8 6.09 1.62 11.57
CA ARG A 8 5.96 1.17 10.19
C ARG A 8 6.20 2.30 9.20
N PHE A 9 7.33 2.24 8.50
CA PHE A 9 7.65 3.16 7.39
C PHE A 9 6.97 2.76 6.08
N VAL A 10 6.88 1.45 5.81
CA VAL A 10 6.23 0.91 4.61
C VAL A 10 4.75 0.69 4.86
N GLU A 11 3.90 1.34 4.08
CA GLU A 11 2.46 1.14 4.12
C GLU A 11 1.93 0.63 2.79
N SER A 12 0.85 -0.15 2.85
CA SER A 12 0.09 -0.47 1.63
C SER A 12 -0.72 0.77 1.24
N SER A 13 -0.86 1.00 -0.07
CA SER A 13 -1.78 1.98 -0.67
C SER A 13 -3.19 1.95 -0.05
N PHE A 14 -3.67 0.78 0.34
CA PHE A 14 -4.93 0.63 1.04
C PHE A 14 -5.01 1.47 2.33
N TRP A 15 -4.05 1.30 3.25
CA TRP A 15 -4.04 1.99 4.53
C TRP A 15 -3.61 3.45 4.42
N ASN A 16 -2.74 3.76 3.46
CA ASN A 16 -2.27 5.11 3.23
C ASN A 16 -3.31 5.96 2.49
N PHE A 17 -4.19 5.39 1.66
CA PHE A 17 -5.13 6.15 0.85
C PHE A 17 -6.57 5.62 0.90
N ASP A 18 -6.80 4.36 0.51
CA ASP A 18 -8.16 3.85 0.28
C ASP A 18 -9.03 3.81 1.55
N ALA A 19 -8.45 3.42 2.69
CA ALA A 19 -9.11 3.37 4.00
C ALA A 19 -9.53 4.76 4.50
N LEU A 20 -8.85 5.81 4.04
CA LEU A 20 -9.15 7.21 4.33
C LEU A 20 -10.16 7.82 3.35
N PHE A 21 -10.76 6.99 2.49
CA PHE A 21 -11.67 7.42 1.45
C PHE A 21 -11.01 8.34 0.41
N GLN A 22 -9.69 8.28 0.19
CA GLN A 22 -9.03 9.01 -0.89
C GLN A 22 -9.13 8.23 -2.22
N PRO A 23 -9.62 8.84 -3.32
CA PRO A 23 -9.86 8.12 -4.57
C PRO A 23 -8.55 7.63 -5.23
N GLN A 24 -8.62 6.55 -6.00
CA GLN A 24 -7.45 5.98 -6.68
C GLN A 24 -6.88 6.90 -7.78
N GLN A 25 -7.72 7.75 -8.37
CA GLN A 25 -7.32 8.72 -9.40
C GLN A 25 -6.82 10.06 -8.80
N HIS A 26 -6.55 10.12 -7.50
CA HIS A 26 -6.08 11.35 -6.85
C HIS A 26 -4.61 11.65 -7.22
N PRO A 27 -4.25 12.89 -7.59
CA PRO A 27 -2.88 13.24 -8.02
C PRO A 27 -1.81 12.90 -6.97
N ALA A 28 -2.13 13.02 -5.68
CA ALA A 28 -1.20 12.63 -4.60
C ALA A 28 -0.80 11.13 -4.58
N ARG A 29 -1.43 10.27 -5.40
CA ARG A 29 -1.05 8.86 -5.56
C ARG A 29 -0.12 8.63 -6.76
N ASP A 30 0.24 9.68 -7.47
CA ASP A 30 1.10 9.59 -8.65
C ASP A 30 2.55 9.28 -8.25
N GLN A 31 3.29 8.67 -9.18
CA GLN A 31 4.68 8.25 -8.97
C GLN A 31 5.62 9.42 -8.68
N HIS A 32 5.25 10.62 -9.12
CA HIS A 32 6.02 11.84 -8.85
C HIS A 32 5.90 12.32 -7.40
N ASP A 33 4.79 11.97 -6.72
CA ASP A 33 4.49 12.41 -5.35
C ASP A 33 4.67 11.31 -4.30
N THR A 34 4.72 10.03 -4.72
CA THR A 34 4.75 8.86 -3.84
C THR A 34 5.88 7.90 -4.19
N PHE A 35 6.72 7.59 -3.20
CA PHE A 35 7.75 6.56 -3.31
C PHE A 35 7.16 5.16 -3.16
N PHE A 36 6.90 4.49 -4.28
CA PHE A 36 6.44 3.10 -4.31
C PHE A 36 7.61 2.10 -4.19
N LEU A 37 7.37 0.97 -3.54
CA LEU A 37 8.33 -0.13 -3.50
C LEU A 37 8.35 -0.88 -4.84
N LEU A 38 9.56 -1.14 -5.33
CA LEU A 38 9.79 -1.93 -6.53
C LEU A 38 10.17 -3.35 -6.09
N GLY A 39 9.29 -4.32 -6.32
CA GLY A 39 9.59 -5.72 -6.04
C GLY A 39 10.67 -6.20 -7.00
N GLY A 40 11.77 -6.71 -6.45
CA GLY A 40 12.87 -7.26 -7.23
C GLY A 40 14.19 -7.25 -6.46
N TYR A 41 15.11 -8.12 -6.87
CA TYR A 41 16.48 -8.15 -6.36
C TYR A 41 17.39 -7.28 -7.23
N TRP A 42 18.45 -6.77 -6.62
CA TRP A 42 19.52 -6.05 -7.31
C TRP A 42 20.66 -7.03 -7.60
N GLU A 43 21.08 -7.12 -8.85
CA GLU A 43 22.32 -7.81 -9.22
C GLU A 43 23.33 -6.75 -9.68
N ASN A 44 24.56 -6.86 -9.16
CA ASN A 44 25.68 -6.02 -9.57
C ASN A 44 26.24 -6.54 -10.89
N TRP A 45 26.30 -5.70 -11.92
CA TRP A 45 27.09 -5.97 -13.14
C TRP A 45 28.16 -4.89 -13.29
N GLU A 46 29.31 -5.22 -13.88
CA GLU A 46 30.52 -4.38 -14.02
C GLU A 46 30.33 -3.04 -14.78
N GLY A 47 29.09 -2.62 -15.06
CA GLY A 47 28.75 -1.36 -15.73
C GLY A 47 27.58 -0.58 -15.11
N GLY A 48 27.05 -0.99 -13.95
CA GLY A 48 25.98 -0.26 -13.24
C GLY A 48 24.85 -1.16 -12.71
N PHE A 49 23.87 -0.53 -12.04
CA PHE A 49 22.73 -1.22 -11.43
C PHE A 49 21.63 -1.48 -12.47
N VAL A 50 21.33 -2.76 -12.73
CA VAL A 50 20.24 -3.16 -13.63
C VAL A 50 19.21 -3.99 -12.86
N ARG A 51 17.93 -3.72 -13.11
CA ARG A 51 16.81 -4.50 -12.59
C ARG A 51 16.77 -5.85 -13.31
N VAL A 52 16.94 -6.95 -12.58
CA VAL A 52 16.83 -8.31 -13.14
C VAL A 52 15.58 -8.98 -12.57
N ARG A 53 14.79 -9.66 -13.41
CA ARG A 53 13.78 -10.60 -12.88
C ARG A 53 14.55 -11.73 -12.19
N PRO A 54 14.17 -12.16 -10.98
CA PRO A 54 14.91 -13.21 -10.28
C PRO A 54 15.03 -14.45 -11.18
N HIS A 55 16.26 -14.83 -11.50
CA HIS A 55 16.54 -16.10 -12.14
C HIS A 55 16.34 -17.20 -11.07
N PRO A 56 15.72 -18.35 -11.39
CA PRO A 56 15.46 -19.39 -10.40
C PRO A 56 16.72 -19.90 -9.67
N ASP A 57 17.89 -19.72 -10.28
CA ASP A 57 19.17 -20.23 -9.79
C ASP A 57 20.17 -19.15 -9.29
N THR A 58 19.81 -17.86 -9.21
CA THR A 58 20.74 -16.86 -8.65
C THR A 58 20.72 -16.86 -7.11
N PRO A 59 21.90 -16.92 -6.46
CA PRO A 59 21.98 -16.91 -5.00
C PRO A 59 21.48 -15.58 -4.46
N SER A 60 20.68 -15.65 -3.40
CA SER A 60 20.13 -14.47 -2.72
C SER A 60 21.25 -13.51 -2.29
N PRO A 61 21.13 -12.18 -2.48
CA PRO A 61 22.11 -11.25 -1.96
C PRO A 61 22.20 -11.32 -0.43
N PRO A 62 23.34 -10.95 0.18
CA PRO A 62 23.60 -11.11 1.62
C PRO A 62 22.82 -10.14 2.52
N CYS A 63 22.10 -9.18 1.94
CA CYS A 63 21.29 -8.22 2.69
C CYS A 63 19.83 -8.67 2.68
N ALA A 64 19.12 -8.39 3.78
CA ALA A 64 17.72 -8.76 3.99
C ALA A 64 16.86 -8.65 2.72
N PRO A 65 15.93 -9.59 2.49
CA PRO A 65 15.10 -9.57 1.30
C PRO A 65 14.45 -8.19 1.16
N PRO A 66 14.43 -7.60 -0.05
CA PRO A 66 13.81 -6.30 -0.26
C PRO A 66 12.35 -6.36 0.21
N ASP A 67 11.89 -5.30 0.90
CA ASP A 67 10.49 -5.20 1.30
C ASP A 67 9.59 -5.43 0.07
N PRO A 68 8.53 -6.25 0.19
CA PRO A 68 7.77 -6.67 -0.98
C PRO A 68 7.07 -5.47 -1.61
N ALA A 69 7.05 -5.42 -2.95
CA ALA A 69 6.33 -4.38 -3.70
C ALA A 69 4.84 -4.32 -3.37
N GLU A 70 4.28 -5.43 -2.94
CA GLU A 70 2.86 -5.59 -2.70
C GLU A 70 2.62 -6.20 -1.33
N THR A 71 1.57 -5.74 -0.66
CA THR A 71 1.12 -6.33 0.57
C THR A 71 0.50 -7.71 0.29
N PRO A 72 0.90 -8.76 1.03
CA PRO A 72 0.43 -10.11 0.74
C PRO A 72 -1.08 -10.25 1.00
N GLN A 73 -1.60 -9.55 2.00
CA GLN A 73 -3.01 -9.63 2.38
C GLN A 73 -3.53 -8.28 2.89
N LEU A 74 -4.74 -7.94 2.44
CA LEU A 74 -5.56 -6.85 2.99
C LEU A 74 -6.65 -7.44 3.88
N PRO A 75 -7.16 -6.71 4.90
CA PRO A 75 -8.27 -7.17 5.74
C PRO A 75 -9.50 -7.43 4.86
N PRO A 76 -9.89 -8.69 4.57
CA PRO A 76 -10.74 -9.01 3.43
C PRO A 76 -12.16 -8.43 3.59
N GLY A 77 -12.72 -8.51 4.80
CA GLY A 77 -14.04 -7.93 5.08
C GLY A 77 -14.06 -6.40 4.99
N TYR A 78 -12.99 -5.73 5.43
CA TYR A 78 -12.90 -4.28 5.39
C TYR A 78 -12.58 -3.76 3.99
N ALA A 79 -11.62 -4.40 3.29
CA ALA A 79 -11.27 -4.07 1.92
C ALA A 79 -12.47 -4.22 0.96
N ALA A 80 -13.28 -5.28 1.13
CA ALA A 80 -14.50 -5.45 0.34
C ALA A 80 -15.52 -4.33 0.58
N LYS A 81 -15.67 -3.88 1.84
CA LYS A 81 -16.53 -2.76 2.21
C LYS A 81 -16.03 -1.44 1.61
N VAL A 82 -14.73 -1.16 1.73
CA VAL A 82 -14.09 0.03 1.14
C VAL A 82 -14.28 0.03 -0.38
N LYS A 83 -14.00 -1.08 -1.06
CA LYS A 83 -14.24 -1.26 -2.50
C LYS A 83 -15.68 -0.91 -2.89
N LYS A 84 -16.67 -1.44 -2.15
CA LYS A 84 -18.09 -1.17 -2.41
C LYS A 84 -18.41 0.32 -2.28
N ILE A 85 -17.99 0.97 -1.19
CA ILE A 85 -18.35 2.36 -0.90
C ILE A 85 -17.63 3.33 -1.84
N HIS A 86 -16.37 3.06 -2.18
CA HIS A 86 -15.63 3.84 -3.17
C HIS A 86 -16.29 3.80 -4.55
N SER A 87 -16.74 2.63 -4.99
CA SER A 87 -17.29 2.47 -6.34
C SER A 87 -18.78 2.80 -6.44
N GLN A 88 -19.61 2.20 -5.59
CA GLN A 88 -21.08 2.24 -5.67
C GLN A 88 -21.72 3.19 -4.64
N GLY A 89 -20.94 3.66 -3.67
CA GLY A 89 -21.46 4.39 -2.52
C GLY A 89 -22.02 3.49 -1.41
N GLY A 90 -22.58 4.13 -0.40
CA GLY A 90 -23.03 3.52 0.85
C GLY A 90 -23.04 4.54 1.97
N TYR A 91 -23.72 4.22 3.08
CA TYR A 91 -23.82 5.11 4.25
C TYR A 91 -24.30 6.54 3.92
N GLY A 92 -25.19 6.68 2.92
CA GLY A 92 -25.70 7.98 2.45
C GLY A 92 -24.82 8.68 1.41
N SER A 93 -23.61 8.17 1.14
CA SER A 93 -22.73 8.64 0.06
C SER A 93 -23.01 7.92 -1.27
N GLN A 94 -22.78 8.61 -2.38
CA GLN A 94 -22.87 8.05 -3.74
C GLN A 94 -21.56 7.42 -4.23
N GLY A 95 -20.50 7.46 -3.40
CA GLY A 95 -19.17 7.00 -3.79
C GLY A 95 -18.53 7.89 -4.86
N TYR A 96 -17.42 7.42 -5.42
CA TYR A 96 -16.71 8.08 -6.52
C TYR A 96 -17.23 7.66 -7.90
N ARG A 97 -18.10 6.64 -7.98
CA ARG A 97 -18.64 6.12 -9.24
C ARG A 97 -17.55 5.70 -10.24
N SER A 98 -16.40 5.29 -9.72
CA SER A 98 -15.25 4.81 -10.48
C SER A 98 -14.91 3.37 -10.09
N GLU A 99 -14.20 2.67 -10.96
CA GLU A 99 -13.71 1.33 -10.67
C GLU A 99 -12.62 1.40 -9.60
N TRP A 100 -12.77 0.61 -8.54
CA TRP A 100 -11.76 0.43 -7.50
C TRP A 100 -10.97 -0.85 -7.76
N LYS A 101 -9.65 -0.71 -7.94
CA LYS A 101 -8.74 -1.79 -8.31
C LYS A 101 -8.00 -2.32 -7.09
N LEU A 102 -8.11 -3.63 -6.86
CA LEU A 102 -7.46 -4.29 -5.73
C LEU A 102 -5.92 -4.22 -5.84
N GLU A 103 -5.38 -4.35 -7.04
CA GLU A 103 -3.93 -4.30 -7.26
C GLU A 103 -3.34 -2.95 -6.85
N GLU A 104 -4.03 -1.84 -7.13
CA GLU A 104 -3.58 -0.52 -6.70
C GLU A 104 -3.57 -0.37 -5.17
N ALA A 105 -4.55 -0.97 -4.49
CA ALA A 105 -4.62 -0.97 -3.03
C ALA A 105 -3.52 -1.84 -2.38
N LYS A 106 -3.03 -2.86 -3.10
CA LYS A 106 -1.99 -3.76 -2.61
C LYS A 106 -0.58 -3.19 -2.73
N ARG A 107 -0.33 -2.23 -3.62
CA ARG A 107 1.00 -1.64 -3.81
C ARG A 107 1.53 -1.06 -2.49
N ASN A 108 2.74 -1.43 -2.11
CA ASN A 108 3.42 -0.85 -0.97
C ASN A 108 4.18 0.41 -1.38
N LEU A 109 4.25 1.34 -0.44
CA LEU A 109 4.88 2.64 -0.58
C LEU A 109 5.52 3.05 0.75
N LEU A 110 6.41 4.04 0.71
CA LEU A 110 6.83 4.74 1.92
C LEU A 110 5.68 5.66 2.37
N ARG A 111 5.24 5.49 3.62
CA ARG A 111 4.11 6.21 4.21
C ARG A 111 4.24 7.71 3.97
N THR A 112 3.21 8.32 3.36
CA THR A 112 3.23 9.75 3.03
C THR A 112 2.72 10.63 4.18
N HIS A 113 1.94 10.08 5.11
CA HIS A 113 1.40 10.81 6.27
C HIS A 113 1.02 9.88 7.43
N THR A 114 1.06 10.38 8.66
CA THR A 114 0.75 9.61 9.88
C THR A 114 -0.73 9.26 10.03
N THR A 115 -1.63 9.88 9.27
CA THR A 115 -3.07 9.54 9.24
C THR A 115 -3.32 8.07 8.88
N ALA A 116 -2.40 7.43 8.15
CA ALA A 116 -2.45 6.00 7.86
C ALA A 116 -2.39 5.15 9.16
N SER A 117 -1.55 5.55 10.11
CA SER A 117 -1.45 4.91 11.42
C SER A 117 -2.73 5.12 12.24
N SER A 118 -3.34 6.31 12.16
CA SER A 118 -4.65 6.58 12.78
C SER A 118 -5.75 5.69 12.19
N ALA A 119 -5.78 5.49 10.87
CA ALA A 119 -6.76 4.62 10.21
C ALA A 119 -6.67 3.17 10.72
N ARG A 120 -5.45 2.65 10.86
CA ARG A 120 -5.21 1.32 11.44
C ARG A 120 -5.69 1.22 12.88
N LEU A 121 -5.37 2.22 13.71
CA LEU A 121 -5.81 2.23 15.10
C LEU A 121 -7.34 2.28 15.19
N LEU A 122 -7.99 3.19 14.46
CA LEU A 122 -9.45 3.31 14.45
C LEU A 122 -10.12 2.01 13.99
N HIS A 123 -9.54 1.35 12.98
CA HIS A 123 -10.02 0.04 12.55
C HIS A 123 -9.87 -1.03 13.62
N SER A 124 -8.75 -1.05 14.35
CA SER A 124 -8.52 -1.98 15.47
C SER A 124 -9.50 -1.74 16.62
N LEU A 125 -9.77 -0.49 16.96
CA LEU A 125 -10.70 -0.13 18.03
C LEU A 125 -12.15 -0.48 17.66
N ALA A 126 -12.52 -0.35 16.38
CA ALA A 126 -13.86 -0.70 15.90
C ALA A 126 -14.16 -2.21 15.89
N GLN A 127 -13.18 -3.07 16.19
CA GLN A 127 -13.34 -4.52 16.30
C GLN A 127 -13.44 -5.02 17.74
N GLN A 128 -13.32 -4.13 18.72
CA GLN A 128 -13.52 -4.43 20.14
C GLN A 128 -15.01 -4.37 20.48
#